data_AF-A0A2K8T0B1-F1
#
_entry.id   AF-A0A2K8T0B1-F1
#
_cell.length_a   1.000
_cell.length_b   1.000
_cell.length_c   1.000
_cell.angle_alpha   90.00
_cell.angle_beta   90.00
_cell.angle_gamma   90.00
#
_symmetry.space_group_name_H-M   'P 1'
#
loop_
_entity.id
_entity.type
_entity.pdbx_description
1 polymer ?
#
loop_
_entity_poly.entity_id
_entity_poly.type
_entity_poly.pdbx_seq_one_letter_code
_entity_poly.pdbx_strand_id
1 'polypeptide(L)' 'MFEIKLQETRVYREAKEEGRQEGLKQAREEGLKQGREEAKLELIPRFLAYGISIEEVAQLLDLTIEQVEQVRLATE' A
#
# COMPACT_ATOMS: atom_id res chain seq x y z
N MET A 1 -52.60 -2.79 -3.77
CA MET A 1 -51.32 -3.15 -3.13
C MET A 1 -50.23 -2.54 -4.00
N PHE A 2 -49.72 -1.37 -3.62
CA PHE A 2 -48.76 -0.63 -4.43
C PHE A 2 -47.41 -1.34 -4.33
N GLU A 3 -47.06 -2.10 -5.38
CA GLU A 3 -45.73 -2.65 -5.58
C GLU A 3 -44.74 -1.49 -5.62
N ILE A 4 -43.98 -1.35 -4.54
CA ILE A 4 -42.87 -0.40 -4.47
C ILE A 4 -41.80 -0.94 -5.44
N LYS A 5 -41.89 -0.54 -6.71
CA LYS A 5 -40.78 -0.62 -7.67
C LYS A 5 -39.72 0.40 -7.25
N LEU A 6 -39.04 0.11 -6.15
CA LEU A 6 -37.84 0.78 -5.67
C LEU A 6 -36.64 0.35 -6.56
N GLN A 7 -36.79 0.44 -7.88
CA GLN A 7 -35.78 -0.04 -8.84
C GLN A 7 -35.01 1.10 -9.51
N GLU A 8 -35.41 2.36 -9.27
CA GLU A 8 -34.72 3.54 -9.83
C GLU A 8 -34.67 4.73 -8.86
N THR A 9 -34.70 4.46 -7.55
CA THR A 9 -34.53 5.52 -6.57
C THR A 9 -33.06 5.94 -6.60
N ARG A 10 -32.81 7.24 -6.81
CA ARG A 10 -31.51 7.94 -6.75
C ARG A 10 -30.46 7.28 -5.83
N VAL A 11 -30.91 6.79 -4.68
CA VAL A 11 -30.19 5.95 -3.71
C VAL A 11 -29.33 4.81 -4.32
N TYR A 12 -29.79 4.05 -5.33
CA TYR A 12 -28.99 2.97 -5.93
C TYR A 12 -27.87 3.49 -6.83
N ARG A 13 -28.09 4.64 -7.49
CA ARG A 13 -27.05 5.31 -8.29
C ARG A 13 -26.01 5.94 -7.37
N GLU A 14 -26.45 6.63 -6.33
CA GLU A 14 -25.57 7.25 -5.31
C GLU A 14 -24.73 6.19 -4.57
N ALA A 15 -25.34 5.11 -4.07
CA ALA A 15 -24.61 4.05 -3.38
C ALA A 15 -23.56 3.33 -4.25
N LYS A 16 -23.80 3.23 -5.56
CA LYS A 16 -22.87 2.61 -6.51
C LYS A 16 -21.73 3.57 -6.91
N GLU A 17 -21.99 4.87 -6.92
CA GLU A 17 -20.98 5.91 -7.16
C GLU A 17 -20.09 6.12 -5.93
N GLU A 18 -20.68 6.16 -4.72
CA GLU A 18 -19.95 6.25 -3.45
C GLU A 18 -19.07 5.02 -3.23
N GLY A 19 -19.59 3.80 -3.38
CA GLY A 19 -18.79 2.58 -3.22
C GLY A 19 -17.63 2.46 -4.21
N ARG A 20 -17.74 3.06 -5.40
CA ARG A 20 -16.63 3.14 -6.38
C ARG A 20 -15.59 4.17 -5.99
N GLN A 21 -16.01 5.33 -5.51
CA GLN A 21 -15.11 6.40 -5.08
C GLN A 21 -14.36 6.01 -3.79
N GLU A 22 -15.05 5.39 -2.84
CA GLU A 22 -14.45 4.88 -1.61
C GLU A 22 -13.48 3.73 -1.92
N GLY A 23 -13.87 2.76 -2.75
CA GLY A 23 -12.98 1.68 -3.18
C GLY A 23 -11.73 2.17 -3.92
N LEU A 24 -11.85 3.20 -4.77
CA LEU A 24 -10.70 3.80 -5.45
C LEU A 24 -9.82 4.61 -4.51
N LYS A 25 -10.39 5.34 -3.55
CA LYS A 25 -9.62 6.07 -2.54
C LYS A 25 -8.87 5.08 -1.64
N GLN A 26 -9.56 4.07 -1.10
CA GLN A 26 -8.93 3.06 -0.25
C GLN A 26 -7.86 2.28 -1.02
N ALA A 27 -8.14 1.77 -2.22
CA ALA A 27 -7.13 1.05 -3.00
C ALA A 27 -5.93 1.93 -3.38
N ARG A 28 -6.15 3.23 -3.62
CA ARG A 28 -5.06 4.16 -3.95
C ARG A 28 -4.24 4.54 -2.72
N GLU A 29 -4.87 4.70 -1.56
CA GLU A 29 -4.21 5.07 -0.30
C GLU A 29 -3.47 3.87 0.31
N GLU A 30 -4.09 2.69 0.29
CA GLU A 30 -3.47 1.41 0.66
C GLU A 30 -2.36 1.04 -0.32
N GLY A 31 -2.59 1.18 -1.63
CA GLY A 31 -1.57 0.94 -2.65
C GLY A 31 -0.39 1.91 -2.58
N LEU A 32 -0.61 3.18 -2.21
CA LEU A 32 0.47 4.14 -1.97
C LEU A 32 1.26 3.83 -0.71
N LYS A 33 0.60 3.39 0.37
CA LYS A 33 1.28 3.00 1.60
C LYS A 33 2.08 1.71 1.41
N GLN A 34 1.44 0.66 0.91
CA GLN A 34 2.11 -0.61 0.60
C GLN A 34 3.23 -0.42 -0.41
N GLY A 35 3.00 0.33 -1.49
CA GLY A 35 4.03 0.60 -2.49
C GLY A 35 5.21 1.40 -1.93
N ARG A 36 5.01 2.28 -0.94
CA ARG A 36 6.11 2.99 -0.28
C ARG A 36 6.89 2.07 0.65
N GLU A 37 6.22 1.23 1.43
CA GLU A 37 6.89 0.25 2.29
C GLU A 37 7.63 -0.79 1.45
N GLU A 38 6.99 -1.42 0.48
CA GLU A 38 7.62 -2.37 -0.44
C GLU A 38 8.80 -1.73 -1.18
N ALA A 39 8.67 -0.50 -1.68
CA ALA A 39 9.79 0.17 -2.35
C ALA A 39 10.97 0.40 -1.39
N LYS A 40 10.72 0.75 -0.11
CA LYS A 40 11.80 0.86 0.88
C LYS A 40 12.49 -0.49 1.09
N LEU A 41 11.71 -1.56 1.24
CA LEU A 41 12.27 -2.91 1.47
C LEU A 41 13.04 -3.40 0.22
N GLU A 42 12.53 -3.18 -0.99
CA GLU A 42 13.20 -3.59 -2.24
C GLU A 42 14.51 -2.83 -2.49
N LEU A 43 14.64 -1.60 -1.96
CA LEU A 43 15.86 -0.81 -2.06
C LEU A 43 16.97 -1.33 -1.13
N ILE A 44 16.65 -2.04 -0.04
CA ILE A 44 17.63 -2.58 0.91
C ILE A 44 18.67 -3.47 0.24
N PRO A 45 18.31 -4.60 -0.42
CA PRO A 45 19.29 -5.47 -1.06
C PRO A 45 20.05 -4.74 -2.17
N ARG A 46 19.42 -3.76 -2.82
CA ARG A 46 20.04 -2.93 -3.85
C ARG A 46 21.15 -2.06 -3.26
N PHE A 47 20.90 -1.37 -2.15
CA PHE A 47 21.90 -0.56 -1.46
C PHE A 47 23.04 -1.39 -0.89
N LEU A 48 22.74 -2.57 -0.33
CA LEU A 48 23.76 -3.52 0.13
C LEU A 48 24.63 -4.02 -1.04
N ALA A 49 24.04 -4.28 -2.21
CA ALA A 49 24.78 -4.64 -3.42
C ALA A 49 25.67 -3.52 -3.96
N TYR A 50 25.33 -2.25 -3.68
CA TYR A 50 26.18 -1.09 -3.96
C TYR A 50 27.31 -0.90 -2.92
N GLY A 51 27.39 -1.76 -1.89
CA GLY A 51 28.39 -1.68 -0.84
C GLY A 51 28.06 -0.67 0.27
N ILE A 52 26.81 -0.21 0.36
CA ILE A 52 26.35 0.62 1.48
C ILE A 52 26.17 -0.28 2.70
N SER A 53 26.61 0.18 3.87
CA SER A 53 26.48 -0.57 5.13
C SER A 53 25.02 -0.64 5.59
N ILE A 54 24.66 -1.72 6.29
CA ILE A 54 23.33 -1.95 6.88
C ILE A 54 22.89 -0.75 7.74
N GLU A 55 23.81 -0.16 8.51
CA GLU A 55 23.57 1.01 9.36
C GLU A 55 23.16 2.25 8.56
N GLU A 56 23.81 2.50 7.42
CA GLU A 56 23.47 3.62 6.54
C GLU A 56 22.15 3.38 5.80
N VAL A 57 21.89 2.15 5.37
CA VAL A 57 20.60 1.77 4.75
C VAL A 57 19.44 2.00 5.74
N ALA A 58 19.62 1.61 7.00
CA ALA A 58 18.67 1.84 8.08
C ALA A 58 18.40 3.35 8.27
N GLN A 59 19.45 4.18 8.31
CA GLN A 59 19.31 5.64 8.39
C GLN A 59 18.63 6.26 7.16
N LEU A 60 18.98 5.83 5.95
CA LEU A 60 18.45 6.38 4.69
C LEU A 60 16.97 6.06 4.48
N LEU A 61 16.54 4.86 4.88
CA LEU A 61 15.17 4.38 4.69
C LEU A 61 14.27 4.64 5.90
N ASP A 62 14.82 5.19 6.98
CA ASP A 62 14.16 5.36 8.27
C ASP A 62 13.62 4.01 8.79
N LEU A 63 14.51 3.02 8.79
CA LEU A 63 14.24 1.63 9.21
C LEU A 63 15.21 1.25 10.32
N THR A 64 14.89 0.18 11.06
CA THR A 64 15.82 -0.38 12.04
C THR A 64 16.80 -1.36 11.38
N ILE A 65 17.97 -1.54 11.99
CA ILE A 65 18.96 -2.53 11.53
C ILE A 65 18.33 -3.93 11.43
N GLU A 66 17.48 -4.29 12.39
CA GLU A 66 16.73 -5.56 12.38
C GLU A 66 15.82 -5.69 11.16
N GLN A 67 15.13 -4.61 10.75
CA GLN A 67 14.29 -4.63 9.54
C GLN A 67 15.15 -4.80 8.28
N VAL A 68 16.31 -4.14 8.23
CA VAL A 68 17.24 -4.25 7.10
C VAL A 68 17.82 -5.67 7.00
N GLU A 69 18.16 -6.29 8.13
CA GLU A 69 18.57 -7.70 8.21
C GLU A 69 17.44 -8.66 7.84
N GLN A 70 16.22 -8.45 8.34
CA GLN A 70 15.05 -9.27 8.01
C GLN A 70 14.81 -9.31 6.49
N VAL A 71 14.88 -8.15 5.82
CA VAL A 71 14.66 -8.06 4.38
C VAL A 71 15.81 -8.72 3.60
N ARG A 72 17.05 -8.51 4.04
CA ARG A 72 18.20 -9.20 3.47
C ARG A 72 18.02 -10.72 3.55
N LEU A 73 17.68 -11.25 4.71
CA LEU A 73 17.45 -12.68 4.94
C LEU A 73 16.23 -13.23 4.18
N ALA A 74 15.22 -12.39 3.94
CA ALA A 74 14.05 -12.77 3.14
C ALA A 74 14.32 -12.77 1.62
N THR A 75 15.43 -12.17 1.18
CA THR A 75 15.84 -12.06 -0.24
C THR A 75 16.96 -13.05 -0.63
N GLU A 76 17.67 -13.62 0.36
CA GLU A 76 18.61 -14.76 0.18
C GLU A 76 17.87 -16.09 0.01
#